data_AF-A0A960W7K4-F1
#
_entry.id   AF-A0A960W7K4-F1
#
_cell.length_a   1.000
_cell.length_b   1.000
_cell.length_c   1.000
_cell.angle_alpha   90.00
_cell.angle_beta   90.00
_cell.angle_gamma   90.00
#
_symmetry.space_group_name_H-M   'P 1'
#
loop_
_entity.id
_entity.type
_entity.pdbx_description
1 polymer ?
#
loop_
_entity_poly.entity_id
_entity_poly.type
_entity_poly.pdbx_seq_one_letter_code
_entity_poly.pdbx_strand_id
1 'polypeptide(L)'
;MKKRKFDLINKKKKRGFFMSKKDNITLTIAVSAALTTNSLMSPIINAPLIADEIVQHKQQAENQENRQIEAFESSKYTYDDAEVLASFWGLPSSWDAKLKIGSLILNRKNSEIDRALNKNKKALNEKTNQHRQIEAFGNSKYTYEDAEVLASFWGLPSTWDAKLKIGSLILNHKNSEVNRALRGARSH
;
A
#
# COMPACT_ATOMS: atom_id res chain seq x y z
N MET A 1 -16.49 44.97 -18.75
CA MET A 1 -16.12 44.69 -17.35
C MET A 1 -17.28 43.99 -16.64
N LYS A 2 -17.18 42.67 -16.41
CA LYS A 2 -18.15 41.89 -15.63
C LYS A 2 -17.40 40.78 -14.86
N LYS A 3 -17.47 40.90 -13.53
CA LYS A 3 -17.45 39.88 -12.44
C LYS A 3 -16.70 38.56 -12.67
N ARG A 4 -15.84 38.21 -11.71
CA ARG A 4 -16.09 37.11 -10.74
C ARG A 4 -15.09 37.17 -9.58
N LYS A 5 -15.63 37.38 -8.38
CA LYS A 5 -15.02 37.07 -7.08
C LYS A 5 -15.09 35.55 -6.89
N PHE A 6 -14.01 34.94 -6.41
CA PHE A 6 -13.99 33.63 -5.78
C PHE A 6 -12.92 33.67 -4.67
N ASP A 7 -13.35 33.97 -3.46
CA ASP A 7 -13.29 33.09 -2.28
C ASP A 7 -12.12 32.09 -2.24
N LEU A 8 -11.14 32.24 -1.33
CA LEU A 8 -11.16 32.03 0.14
C LEU A 8 -10.50 30.70 0.51
N ILE A 9 -9.56 30.79 1.45
CA ILE A 9 -9.22 29.80 2.48
C ILE A 9 -8.51 28.51 2.00
N ASN A 10 -7.16 28.49 2.11
CA ASN A 10 -6.48 27.52 2.97
C ASN A 10 -4.97 27.80 3.09
N LYS A 11 -4.54 28.42 4.19
CA LYS A 11 -3.12 28.41 4.58
C LYS A 11 -3.00 28.31 6.09
N LYS A 12 -3.44 27.18 6.65
CA LYS A 12 -3.13 26.80 8.04
C LYS A 12 -1.86 25.94 8.07
N LYS A 13 -0.81 26.55 8.63
CA LYS A 13 0.23 25.97 9.50
C LYS A 13 0.46 24.46 9.41
N LYS A 14 1.57 24.04 8.80
CA LYS A 14 2.30 22.84 9.22
C LYS A 14 3.45 23.27 10.13
N ARG A 15 3.18 23.28 11.45
CA ARG A 15 4.23 23.26 12.47
C ARG A 15 4.81 21.85 12.50
N GLY A 16 6.14 21.78 12.62
CA GLY A 16 6.88 20.54 12.69
C GLY A 16 6.53 19.72 13.93
N PHE A 17 6.74 18.42 13.80
CA PHE A 17 6.90 17.51 14.93
C PHE A 17 7.81 16.38 14.47
N PHE A 18 9.12 16.60 14.64
CA PHE A 18 10.09 15.52 14.74
C PHE A 18 9.92 14.93 16.13
N MET A 19 9.50 13.65 16.23
CA MET A 19 9.76 12.87 17.45
C MET A 19 10.49 11.57 17.12
N SER A 20 11.65 11.53 17.76
CA SER A 20 12.53 10.42 18.08
C SER A 20 11.78 9.12 18.37
N LYS A 21 12.25 8.04 17.76
CA LYS A 21 11.73 6.68 17.93
C LYS A 21 12.63 5.92 18.90
N LYS A 22 12.56 6.29 20.18
CA LYS A 22 12.96 5.47 21.33
C LYS A 22 12.10 5.95 22.47
N ASP A 23 11.16 5.12 22.92
CA ASP A 23 10.68 5.05 24.31
C ASP A 23 9.71 3.86 24.41
N ASN A 24 10.08 2.91 25.27
CA ASN A 24 9.26 1.79 25.70
C ASN A 24 8.05 2.34 26.45
N ILE A 25 6.85 2.17 25.89
CA ILE A 25 5.61 2.60 26.53
C ILE A 25 5.21 1.55 27.58
N THR A 26 5.68 1.76 28.80
CA THR A 26 5.03 1.23 30.00
C THR A 26 3.69 1.93 30.15
N LEU A 27 2.60 1.18 29.95
CA LEU A 27 1.23 1.67 30.12
C LEU A 27 0.93 1.82 31.63
N THR A 28 1.15 3.01 32.19
CA THR A 28 0.73 3.32 33.57
C THR A 28 -0.74 3.72 33.56
N ILE A 29 -1.62 2.79 33.92
CA ILE A 29 -3.05 3.08 34.14
C ILE A 29 -3.18 3.80 35.48
N ALA A 30 -3.43 5.10 35.46
CA ALA A 30 -3.76 5.88 36.65
C ALA A 30 -5.22 5.59 37.05
N VAL A 31 -5.40 4.82 38.12
CA VAL A 31 -6.70 4.60 38.76
C VAL A 31 -6.94 5.73 39.75
N SER A 32 -7.84 6.67 39.42
CA SER A 32 -8.30 7.70 40.35
C SER A 32 -9.25 7.10 41.38
N ALA A 33 -8.80 6.98 42.63
CA ALA A 33 -9.65 6.63 43.77
C ALA A 33 -10.40 7.88 44.26
N ALA A 34 -11.71 7.92 44.06
CA ALA A 34 -12.59 8.85 44.76
C ALA A 34 -12.87 8.28 46.17
N LEU A 35 -12.26 8.86 47.20
CA LEU A 35 -12.60 8.56 48.60
C LEU A 35 -13.82 9.40 49.02
N THR A 36 -14.98 8.76 49.09
CA THR A 36 -16.11 9.23 49.91
C THR A 36 -16.15 8.41 51.20
N THR A 37 -16.29 9.11 52.32
CA THR A 37 -16.13 8.63 53.69
C THR A 37 -17.34 7.82 54.21
N ASN A 38 -17.03 6.95 55.18
CA ASN A 38 -17.90 6.32 56.18
C ASN A 38 -18.91 5.26 55.74
N SER A 39 -18.53 3.99 55.92
CA SER A 39 -19.25 3.08 56.83
C SER A 39 -18.41 1.83 57.08
N LEU A 40 -18.30 1.41 58.34
CA LEU A 40 -17.58 0.23 58.79
C LEU A 40 -18.32 -1.04 58.31
N MET A 41 -17.93 -1.58 57.15
CA MET A 41 -18.18 -2.98 56.81
C MET A 41 -16.98 -3.56 56.05
N SER A 42 -16.49 -4.66 56.59
CA SER A 42 -15.54 -5.67 56.09
C SER A 42 -14.84 -5.40 54.74
N PRO A 43 -13.50 -5.49 54.65
CA PRO A 43 -12.84 -5.60 53.36
C PRO A 43 -13.14 -6.99 52.77
N ILE A 44 -14.21 -7.09 51.98
CA ILE A 44 -14.34 -8.20 51.03
C ILE A 44 -13.34 -7.90 49.91
N ILE A 45 -12.27 -8.66 49.94
CA ILE A 45 -11.14 -8.62 49.02
C ILE A 45 -11.61 -9.20 47.67
N ASN A 46 -12.18 -8.39 46.78
CA ASN A 46 -12.47 -8.81 45.40
C ASN A 46 -11.26 -8.58 44.46
N ALA A 47 -10.05 -8.92 44.92
CA ALA A 47 -8.84 -8.94 44.08
C ALA A 47 -8.74 -10.12 43.06
N PRO A 48 -9.43 -11.28 43.20
CA PRO A 48 -9.22 -12.39 42.25
C PRO A 48 -9.93 -12.22 40.89
N LEU A 49 -10.91 -11.30 40.74
CA LEU A 49 -11.72 -11.24 39.52
C LEU A 49 -10.99 -10.68 38.28
N ILE A 50 -9.96 -9.84 38.45
CA ILE A 50 -9.28 -9.16 37.33
C ILE A 50 -8.16 -10.03 36.72
N ALA A 51 -7.57 -10.94 37.49
CA ALA A 51 -6.49 -11.81 37.01
C ALA A 51 -7.01 -12.90 36.05
N ASP A 52 -8.18 -13.47 36.35
CA ASP A 52 -8.75 -14.56 35.53
C ASP A 52 -9.23 -14.07 34.15
N GLU A 53 -9.75 -12.85 34.05
CA GLU A 53 -10.23 -12.28 32.78
C GLU A 53 -9.06 -11.99 31.80
N ILE A 54 -7.93 -11.49 32.31
CA ILE A 54 -6.71 -11.23 31.52
C ILE A 54 -6.13 -12.54 30.96
N VAL A 55 -6.14 -13.61 31.76
CA VAL A 55 -5.64 -14.93 31.33
C VAL A 55 -6.53 -15.53 30.24
N GLN A 56 -7.86 -15.42 30.35
CA GLN A 56 -8.76 -15.96 29.32
C GLN A 56 -8.63 -15.23 27.98
N HIS A 57 -8.52 -13.90 27.97
CA HIS A 57 -8.36 -13.15 26.72
C HIS A 57 -7.06 -13.48 25.98
N LYS A 58 -5.96 -13.67 26.73
CA LYS A 58 -4.68 -14.06 26.13
C LYS A 58 -4.74 -15.46 25.50
N GLN A 59 -5.34 -16.41 26.20
CA GLN A 59 -5.52 -17.77 25.70
C GLN A 59 -6.38 -17.82 24.42
N GLN A 60 -7.44 -17.00 24.36
CA GLN A 60 -8.29 -16.90 23.17
C GLN A 60 -7.55 -16.31 21.97
N ALA A 61 -6.70 -15.30 22.18
CA ALA A 61 -5.88 -14.70 21.14
C ALA A 61 -4.84 -15.68 20.58
N GLU A 62 -4.12 -16.40 21.45
CA GLU A 62 -3.15 -17.43 21.06
C GLU A 62 -3.83 -18.58 20.28
N ASN A 63 -5.01 -19.02 20.73
CA ASN A 63 -5.80 -20.03 20.01
C ASN A 63 -6.25 -19.54 18.64
N GLN A 64 -6.56 -18.25 18.49
CA GLN A 64 -6.92 -17.68 17.20
C GLN A 64 -5.71 -17.60 16.26
N GLU A 65 -4.56 -17.17 16.77
CA GLU A 65 -3.31 -17.09 16.00
C GLU A 65 -2.91 -18.47 15.46
N ASN A 66 -2.94 -19.50 16.31
CA ASN A 66 -2.65 -20.88 15.91
C ASN A 66 -3.56 -21.37 14.78
N ARG A 67 -4.87 -21.11 14.87
CA ARG A 67 -5.81 -21.46 13.79
C ARG A 67 -5.51 -20.73 12.48
N GLN A 68 -5.07 -19.46 12.56
CA GLN A 68 -4.72 -18.68 11.38
C GLN A 68 -3.45 -19.24 10.73
N ILE A 69 -2.42 -19.56 11.52
CA ILE A 69 -1.19 -20.17 11.01
C ILE A 69 -1.48 -21.54 10.39
N GLU A 70 -2.23 -22.41 11.07
CA GLU A 70 -2.60 -23.73 10.53
C GLU A 70 -3.41 -23.61 9.23
N ALA A 71 -4.34 -22.64 9.16
CA ALA A 71 -5.09 -22.36 7.94
C ALA A 71 -4.19 -21.85 6.79
N PHE A 72 -3.14 -21.08 7.09
CA PHE A 72 -2.15 -20.66 6.10
C PHE A 72 -1.28 -21.85 5.65
N GLU A 73 -0.76 -22.63 6.58
CA GLU A 73 0.14 -23.77 6.32
C GLU A 73 -0.53 -24.89 5.53
N SER A 74 -1.83 -25.11 5.74
CA SER A 74 -2.64 -26.07 4.99
C SER A 74 -3.15 -25.52 3.64
N SER A 75 -2.85 -24.26 3.31
CA SER A 75 -3.34 -23.62 2.09
C SER A 75 -2.41 -23.81 0.88
N LYS A 76 -2.86 -23.29 -0.27
CA LYS A 76 -2.03 -23.22 -1.49
C LYS A 76 -1.00 -22.08 -1.49
N TYR A 77 -1.07 -21.16 -0.52
CA TYR A 77 -0.25 -19.95 -0.50
C TYR A 77 1.10 -20.22 0.16
N THR A 78 2.16 -19.65 -0.42
CA THR A 78 3.52 -19.88 0.05
C THR A 78 4.05 -18.74 0.93
N TYR A 79 5.22 -18.94 1.51
CA TYR A 79 5.95 -17.87 2.20
C TYR A 79 6.19 -16.66 1.27
N ASP A 80 6.56 -16.90 0.01
CA ASP A 80 6.81 -15.85 -0.98
C ASP A 80 5.53 -15.05 -1.28
N ASP A 81 4.37 -15.72 -1.37
CA ASP A 81 3.08 -15.03 -1.49
C ASP A 81 2.83 -14.12 -0.27
N ALA A 82 3.15 -14.59 0.93
CA ALA A 82 3.01 -13.81 2.16
C ALA A 82 3.95 -12.59 2.18
N GLU A 83 5.19 -12.71 1.69
CA GLU A 83 6.11 -11.58 1.57
C GLU A 83 5.61 -10.53 0.57
N VAL A 84 5.15 -10.97 -0.61
CA VAL A 84 4.53 -10.09 -1.61
C VAL A 84 3.30 -9.39 -1.04
N LEU A 85 2.46 -10.11 -0.31
CA LEU A 85 1.25 -9.58 0.30
C LEU A 85 1.51 -8.68 1.50
N ALA A 86 2.59 -8.92 2.25
CA ALA A 86 3.02 -8.01 3.32
C ALA A 86 3.31 -6.63 2.74
N SER A 87 4.11 -6.57 1.67
CA SER A 87 4.38 -5.33 0.95
C SER A 87 3.11 -4.70 0.37
N PHE A 88 2.25 -5.50 -0.27
CA PHE A 88 1.02 -5.02 -0.90
C PHE A 88 0.00 -4.45 0.11
N TRP A 89 -0.14 -5.05 1.29
CA TRP A 89 -1.05 -4.60 2.35
C TRP A 89 -0.43 -3.60 3.32
N GLY A 90 0.87 -3.29 3.21
CA GLY A 90 1.59 -2.41 4.13
C GLY A 90 1.75 -3.01 5.52
N LEU A 91 1.92 -4.33 5.60
CA LEU A 91 2.20 -5.03 6.86
C LEU A 91 3.70 -5.03 7.16
N PRO A 92 4.10 -5.03 8.44
CA PRO A 92 5.49 -4.88 8.81
C PRO A 92 6.33 -6.14 8.54
N SER A 93 5.72 -7.32 8.47
CA SER A 93 6.41 -8.57 8.19
C SER A 93 5.58 -9.58 7.37
N SER A 94 6.27 -10.58 6.82
CA SER A 94 5.63 -11.74 6.20
C SER A 94 4.81 -12.55 7.22
N TRP A 95 5.19 -12.55 8.51
CA TRP A 95 4.43 -13.20 9.58
C TRP A 95 3.02 -12.60 9.73
N ASP A 96 2.92 -11.27 9.80
CA ASP A 96 1.62 -10.59 9.86
C ASP A 96 0.76 -10.88 8.64
N ALA A 97 1.40 -11.01 7.46
CA ALA A 97 0.71 -11.39 6.24
C ALA A 97 0.19 -12.84 6.30
N LYS A 98 0.95 -13.79 6.85
CA LYS A 98 0.47 -15.17 7.08
C LYS A 98 -0.77 -15.19 7.96
N LEU A 99 -0.75 -14.46 9.09
CA LEU A 99 -1.91 -14.36 9.98
C LEU A 99 -3.13 -13.78 9.27
N LYS A 100 -2.93 -12.73 8.47
CA LYS A 100 -4.01 -12.14 7.68
C LYS A 100 -4.53 -13.09 6.60
N ILE A 101 -3.67 -13.82 5.91
CA ILE A 101 -4.04 -14.84 4.93
C ILE A 101 -4.86 -15.94 5.61
N GLY A 102 -4.37 -16.49 6.72
CA GLY A 102 -5.08 -17.48 7.54
C GLY A 102 -6.45 -17.00 7.98
N SER A 103 -6.54 -15.77 8.47
CA SER A 103 -7.81 -15.13 8.83
C SER A 103 -8.77 -15.03 7.64
N LEU A 104 -8.29 -14.64 6.45
CA LEU A 104 -9.10 -14.58 5.24
C LEU A 104 -9.57 -15.97 4.80
N ILE A 105 -8.73 -17.01 4.93
CA ILE A 105 -9.08 -18.39 4.60
C ILE A 105 -10.19 -18.91 5.54
N LEU A 106 -10.03 -18.73 6.86
CA LEU A 106 -11.04 -19.12 7.85
C LEU A 106 -12.39 -18.43 7.59
N ASN A 107 -12.35 -17.21 7.08
CA ASN A 107 -13.53 -16.43 6.68
C ASN A 107 -14.02 -16.72 5.24
N ARG A 108 -13.46 -17.71 4.54
CA ARG A 108 -13.79 -18.10 3.15
C ARG A 108 -13.61 -16.97 2.14
N LYS A 109 -12.64 -16.09 2.35
CA LYS A 109 -12.31 -14.90 1.53
C LYS A 109 -11.08 -15.10 0.65
N ASN A 110 -10.83 -16.31 0.18
CA ASN A 110 -9.65 -16.67 -0.62
C ASN A 110 -9.51 -15.81 -1.90
N SER A 111 -10.65 -15.39 -2.47
CA SER A 111 -10.66 -14.50 -3.65
C SER A 111 -10.05 -13.12 -3.41
N GLU A 112 -10.03 -12.62 -2.17
CA GLU A 112 -9.37 -11.36 -1.81
C GLU A 112 -7.85 -11.50 -1.86
N ILE A 113 -7.33 -12.65 -1.43
CA ILE A 113 -5.89 -12.98 -1.48
C ILE A 113 -5.45 -13.08 -2.94
N ASP A 114 -6.17 -13.87 -3.75
CA ASP A 114 -5.86 -14.05 -5.18
C ASP A 114 -5.91 -12.71 -5.94
N ARG A 115 -6.89 -11.84 -5.62
CA ARG A 115 -6.99 -10.49 -6.21
C ARG A 115 -5.81 -9.62 -5.84
N ALA A 116 -5.37 -9.65 -4.59
CA ALA A 116 -4.22 -8.88 -4.11
C ALA A 116 -2.92 -9.31 -4.81
N LEU A 117 -2.65 -10.63 -4.88
CA LEU A 117 -1.50 -11.17 -5.61
C LEU A 117 -1.52 -10.77 -7.09
N ASN A 118 -2.66 -10.92 -7.76
CA ASN A 118 -2.80 -10.56 -9.17
C ASN A 118 -2.59 -9.05 -9.41
N LYS A 119 -3.09 -8.19 -8.52
CA LYS A 119 -2.87 -6.74 -8.62
C LYS A 119 -1.40 -6.38 -8.41
N ASN A 120 -0.72 -7.01 -7.46
CA ASN A 120 0.72 -6.81 -7.26
C ASN A 120 1.52 -7.24 -8.49
N LYS A 121 1.28 -8.45 -9.02
CA LYS A 121 1.92 -8.97 -10.24
C LYS A 121 1.73 -8.04 -11.43
N LYS A 122 0.51 -7.54 -11.65
CA LYS A 122 0.23 -6.57 -12.72
C LYS A 122 1.01 -5.26 -12.53
N ALA A 123 1.07 -4.74 -11.31
CA ALA A 123 1.81 -3.51 -11.01
C ALA A 123 3.33 -3.69 -11.21
N LEU A 124 3.88 -4.85 -10.83
CA LEU A 124 5.29 -5.17 -11.06
C LEU A 124 5.59 -5.27 -12.56
N ASN A 125 4.79 -6.03 -13.30
CA ASN A 125 4.94 -6.17 -14.75
C ASN A 125 4.83 -4.83 -15.46
N GLU A 126 3.91 -3.96 -15.05
CA GLU A 126 3.77 -2.62 -15.63
C GLU A 126 5.01 -1.76 -15.39
N LYS A 127 5.55 -1.76 -14.16
CA LYS A 127 6.81 -1.06 -13.86
C LYS A 127 7.97 -1.59 -14.67
N THR A 128 8.11 -2.91 -14.78
CA THR A 128 9.16 -3.55 -15.60
C THR A 128 9.00 -3.19 -17.07
N ASN A 129 7.77 -3.20 -17.60
CA ASN A 129 7.49 -2.82 -18.98
C ASN A 129 7.84 -1.35 -19.24
N GLN A 130 7.43 -0.44 -18.36
CA GLN A 130 7.76 0.98 -18.48
C GLN A 130 9.27 1.21 -18.46
N HIS A 131 10.01 0.51 -17.58
CA HIS A 131 11.47 0.58 -17.54
C HIS A 131 12.09 0.15 -18.87
N ARG A 132 11.68 -1.01 -19.41
CA ARG A 132 12.16 -1.51 -20.72
C ARG A 132 11.81 -0.56 -21.86
N GLN A 133 10.63 0.07 -21.83
CA GLN A 133 10.22 1.03 -22.85
C GLN A 133 11.09 2.28 -22.80
N ILE A 134 11.35 2.83 -21.61
CA ILE A 134 12.23 4.00 -21.46
C ILE A 134 13.66 3.68 -21.86
N GLU A 135 14.18 2.50 -21.49
CA GLU A 135 15.50 2.04 -21.93
C GLU A 135 15.57 1.89 -23.45
N ALA A 136 14.56 1.26 -24.07
CA ALA A 136 14.49 1.13 -25.52
C ALA A 136 14.44 2.49 -26.23
N PHE A 137 13.71 3.46 -25.67
CA PHE A 137 13.73 4.85 -26.16
C PHE A 137 15.12 5.49 -26.00
N GLY A 138 15.73 5.37 -24.82
CA GLY A 138 17.05 5.96 -24.53
C GLY A 138 18.19 5.40 -25.37
N ASN A 139 18.08 4.12 -25.77
CA ASN A 139 19.04 3.46 -26.67
C ASN A 139 18.68 3.63 -28.16
N SER A 140 17.62 4.35 -28.48
CA SER A 140 17.18 4.59 -29.85
C SER A 140 17.82 5.84 -30.47
N LYS A 141 17.54 6.08 -31.74
CA LYS A 141 17.92 7.31 -32.45
C LYS A 141 16.97 8.50 -32.21
N TYR A 142 15.85 8.29 -31.51
CA TYR A 142 14.83 9.32 -31.32
C TYR A 142 15.20 10.21 -30.13
N THR A 143 14.99 11.51 -30.29
CA THR A 143 15.37 12.50 -29.27
C THR A 143 14.19 12.89 -28.36
N TYR A 144 14.48 13.72 -27.35
CA TYR A 144 13.43 14.31 -26.52
C TYR A 144 12.44 15.14 -27.35
N GLU A 145 12.96 15.93 -28.30
CA GLU A 145 12.19 16.78 -29.21
C GLU A 145 11.29 15.94 -30.12
N ASP A 146 11.78 14.80 -30.63
CA ASP A 146 10.95 13.84 -31.36
C ASP A 146 9.78 13.35 -30.49
N ALA A 147 10.03 13.04 -29.22
CA ALA A 147 8.99 12.60 -28.30
C ALA A 147 7.98 13.72 -27.98
N GLU A 148 8.42 14.97 -27.86
CA GLU A 148 7.53 16.12 -27.60
C GLU A 148 6.61 16.41 -28.78
N VAL A 149 7.16 16.38 -30.00
CA VAL A 149 6.38 16.49 -31.24
C VAL A 149 5.37 15.35 -31.35
N LEU A 150 5.80 14.11 -31.07
CA LEU A 150 4.93 12.95 -31.09
C LEU A 150 3.88 12.94 -29.99
N ALA A 151 4.17 13.52 -28.82
CA ALA A 151 3.19 13.67 -27.75
C ALA A 151 2.00 14.52 -28.24
N SER A 152 2.31 15.67 -28.85
CA SER A 152 1.30 16.55 -29.44
C SER A 152 0.55 15.85 -30.59
N PHE A 153 1.27 15.21 -31.50
CA PHE A 153 0.69 14.52 -32.66
C PHE A 153 -0.25 13.36 -32.28
N TRP A 154 0.10 12.59 -31.25
CA TRP A 154 -0.74 11.48 -30.77
C TRP A 154 -1.78 11.88 -29.73
N GLY A 155 -1.84 13.15 -29.32
CA GLY A 155 -2.74 13.61 -28.26
C GLY A 155 -2.42 13.01 -26.89
N LEU A 156 -1.14 12.76 -26.61
CA LEU A 156 -0.68 12.25 -25.31
C LEU A 156 -0.51 13.40 -24.32
N PRO A 157 -0.77 13.16 -23.02
CA PRO A 157 -0.77 14.23 -22.03
C PRO A 157 0.64 14.72 -21.67
N SER A 158 1.70 13.97 -22.01
CA SER A 158 3.06 14.38 -21.75
C SER A 158 4.08 13.78 -22.71
N THR A 159 5.25 14.42 -22.80
CA THR A 159 6.43 13.88 -23.49
C THR A 159 6.87 12.54 -22.90
N TRP A 160 6.66 12.32 -21.60
CA TRP A 160 6.97 11.04 -20.97
C TRP A 160 6.13 9.89 -21.54
N ASP A 161 4.82 10.10 -21.72
CA ASP A 161 3.93 9.09 -22.32
C ASP A 161 4.32 8.80 -23.78
N ALA A 162 4.77 9.81 -24.51
CA ALA A 162 5.30 9.61 -25.85
C ALA A 162 6.58 8.77 -25.85
N LYS A 163 7.51 8.99 -24.91
CA LYS A 163 8.71 8.13 -24.75
C LYS A 163 8.33 6.67 -24.49
N LEU A 164 7.38 6.43 -23.58
CA LEU A 164 6.88 5.08 -23.30
C LEU A 164 6.27 4.43 -24.56
N LYS A 165 5.46 5.17 -25.31
CA LYS A 165 4.86 4.68 -26.55
C LYS A 165 5.90 4.40 -27.64
N ILE A 166 6.88 5.28 -27.83
CA ILE A 166 8.00 5.06 -28.75
C ILE A 166 8.78 3.81 -28.36
N GLY A 167 9.16 3.71 -27.08
CA GLY A 167 9.83 2.54 -26.52
C GLY A 167 9.06 1.24 -26.76
N SER A 168 7.75 1.27 -26.54
CA SER A 168 6.87 0.13 -26.81
C SER A 168 6.84 -0.25 -28.29
N LEU A 169 6.79 0.72 -29.19
CA LEU A 169 6.86 0.46 -30.63
C LEU A 169 8.23 -0.12 -31.04
N ILE A 170 9.33 0.34 -30.44
CA ILE A 170 10.67 -0.20 -30.69
C ILE A 170 10.75 -1.67 -30.25
N LEU A 171 10.32 -1.97 -29.02
CA LEU A 171 10.32 -3.34 -28.47
C LEU A 171 9.45 -4.30 -29.28
N ASN A 172 8.42 -3.80 -29.95
CA ASN A 172 7.55 -4.57 -30.83
C ASN A 172 8.00 -4.57 -32.30
N HIS A 173 9.22 -4.11 -32.59
CA HIS A 173 9.80 -4.02 -33.95
C HIS A 173 9.01 -3.12 -34.93
N LYS A 174 8.26 -2.14 -34.42
CA LYS A 174 7.39 -1.21 -35.17
C LYS A 174 8.03 0.17 -35.38
N ASN A 175 9.35 0.20 -35.59
CA ASN A 175 10.09 1.45 -35.79
C ASN A 175 9.56 2.29 -36.98
N SER A 176 9.04 1.65 -38.02
CA SER A 176 8.44 2.33 -39.18
C SER A 176 7.22 3.18 -38.79
N GLU A 177 6.45 2.78 -37.78
CA GLU A 177 5.29 3.53 -37.29
C GLU A 177 5.72 4.83 -36.62
N VAL A 178 6.78 4.81 -35.83
CA VAL A 178 7.36 6.02 -35.20
C VAL A 178 7.84 7.00 -36.27
N ASN A 179 8.59 6.53 -37.27
CA ASN A 179 9.07 7.38 -38.36
C ASN A 179 7.92 7.96 -39.19
N ARG A 180 6.87 7.18 -39.45
CA ARG A 180 5.67 7.66 -40.16
C ARG A 180 4.96 8.75 -39.37
N ALA A 181 4.81 8.56 -38.05
CA ALA A 181 4.20 9.56 -37.18
C ALA A 181 5.04 10.86 -37.13
N LEU A 182 6.36 10.77 -37.03
CA LEU A 182 7.24 11.94 -37.04
C LEU A 182 7.14 12.74 -38.34
N ARG A 183 7.08 12.06 -39.49
CA ARG A 183 6.88 12.76 -40.78
C ARG A 183 5.55 13.48 -40.83
N GLY A 184 4.47 12.82 -40.40
CA GLY A 184 3.14 13.43 -40.35
C GLY A 184 3.09 14.63 -39.39
N ALA A 185 3.69 14.49 -38.21
CA ALA A 185 3.74 15.54 -37.20
C ALA A 185 4.52 16.79 -37.66
N ARG A 186 5.57 16.62 -38.46
CA ARG A 186 6.40 17.71 -38.99
C ARG A 186 5.84 18.36 -40.26
N SER A 187 4.88 17.73 -40.92
CA SER A 187 4.23 18.27 -42.13
C SER A 187 3.01 19.15 -41.82
N HIS A 188 2.58 19.21 -40.56
CA HIS A 188 1.51 20.07 -40.06
C HIS A 188 2.11 21.25 -39.30
#